data_AF-A0A6L7LVN5-F1
#
_entry.id   AF-A0A6L7LVN5-F1
#
_cell.length_a   1.000
_cell.length_b   1.000
_cell.length_c   1.000
_cell.angle_alpha   90.00
_cell.angle_beta   90.00
_cell.angle_gamma   90.00
#
_symmetry.space_group_name_H-M   'P 1'
#
loop_
_entity.id
_entity.type
_entity.pdbx_description
1 polymer ?
#
loop_
_entity_poly.entity_id
_entity_poly.type
_entity_poly.pdbx_seq_one_letter_code
_entity_poly.pdbx_strand_id
1 'polypeptide(L)'
;MNLDILPFVLYASAVFVILGITLVFSWFVGSKSRHGRAQDIPYESGIVPVGEAENMRLSVEFFLIAIFFVIFDLETIFIVAWAVAFNEVGWLGYIATAVFIFILLVALFYEWRTGALDWGVKSRHTDPQAYAKQESS
;
A
#
# COMPACT_ATOMS: atom_id res chain seq x y z
N MET A 1 15.73 15.71 29.07
CA MET A 1 15.51 15.39 27.65
C MET A 1 16.73 14.62 27.19
N ASN A 2 16.59 13.40 26.69
CA ASN A 2 17.74 12.63 26.20
C ASN A 2 18.34 13.36 25.00
N LEU A 3 19.61 13.77 25.08
CA LEU A 3 20.27 14.53 24.02
C LEU A 3 20.44 13.70 22.72
N ASP A 4 20.33 12.38 22.82
CA ASP A 4 20.51 11.45 21.70
C ASP A 4 19.33 11.47 20.71
N ILE A 5 18.11 11.76 21.18
CA ILE A 5 16.92 11.85 20.31
C ILE A 5 16.75 13.25 19.69
N LEU A 6 17.45 14.25 20.21
CA LEU A 6 17.39 15.63 19.76
C LEU A 6 17.76 15.80 18.27
N PRO A 7 18.85 15.21 17.73
CA PRO A 7 19.16 15.32 16.30
C PRO A 7 18.08 14.69 15.41
N PHE A 8 17.49 13.56 15.84
CA PHE A 8 16.41 12.92 15.10
C PHE A 8 15.16 13.79 15.04
N VAL A 9 14.74 14.35 16.18
CA VAL A 9 13.57 15.22 16.26
C VAL A 9 13.79 16.50 15.46
N LEU A 10 14.98 17.11 15.55
CA LEU A 10 15.33 18.30 14.77
C LEU A 10 15.27 18.01 13.26
N TYR A 11 15.88 16.91 12.81
CA TYR A 11 15.83 16.51 11.41
C TYR A 11 14.40 16.28 10.91
N ALA A 12 13.60 15.49 11.64
CA ALA A 12 12.21 15.24 11.28
C ALA A 12 11.41 16.55 11.21
N SER A 13 11.57 17.43 12.20
CA SER A 13 10.90 18.74 12.22
C SER A 13 11.33 19.63 11.04
N ALA A 14 12.61 19.64 10.68
CA ALA A 14 13.12 20.40 9.55
C ALA A 14 12.51 19.92 8.23
N VAL A 15 12.38 18.60 8.04
CA VAL A 15 11.71 18.02 6.86
C VAL A 15 10.25 18.48 6.79
N PHE A 16 9.50 18.38 7.89
CA PHE A 16 8.11 18.86 7.94
C PHE A 16 7.99 20.36 7.65
N VAL A 17 8.91 21.18 8.18
CA VAL A 17 8.94 22.63 7.92
C VAL A 17 9.22 22.92 6.46
N ILE A 18 10.18 22.25 5.83
CA ILE A 18 10.50 22.42 4.41
C ILE A 18 9.32 22.01 3.54
N LEU A 19 8.69 20.87 3.83
CA LEU A 19 7.48 20.44 3.13
C LEU A 19 6.34 21.47 3.28
N GLY A 20 6.13 21.97 4.49
CA GLY A 20 5.15 23.02 4.78
C GLY A 20 5.41 24.31 4.00
N ILE A 21 6.66 24.79 4.02
CA ILE A 21 7.07 25.98 3.25
C ILE A 21 6.86 25.75 1.76
N THR A 22 7.22 24.58 1.24
CA THR A 22 7.07 24.26 -0.19
C THR A 22 5.60 24.23 -0.60
N LEU A 23 4.73 23.64 0.22
CA LEU A 23 3.27 23.63 -0.03
C LEU A 23 2.67 25.03 0.05
N VAL A 24 3.03 25.83 1.05
CA VAL A 24 2.55 27.22 1.20
C VAL A 24 3.06 28.11 0.08
N PHE A 25 4.32 27.94 -0.32
CA PHE A 25 4.91 28.67 -1.43
C PHE A 25 4.26 28.28 -2.75
N SER A 26 4.01 26.99 -2.98
CA SER A 26 3.26 26.50 -4.14
C SER A 26 1.83 27.06 -4.16
N TRP A 27 1.15 27.14 -3.02
CA TRP A 27 -0.17 27.76 -2.91
C TRP A 27 -0.15 29.28 -3.17
N PHE A 28 0.89 29.98 -2.71
CA PHE A 28 1.03 31.42 -2.88
C PHE A 28 1.41 31.81 -4.33
N VAL A 29 2.31 31.04 -4.95
CA VAL A 29 2.77 31.25 -6.33
C VAL A 29 1.79 30.69 -7.35
N GLY A 30 1.07 29.61 -7.01
CA GLY A 30 0.02 29.03 -7.81
C GLY A 30 -1.05 30.09 -8.07
N SER A 31 -1.09 30.61 -9.31
CA SER A 31 -2.13 31.58 -9.66
C SER A 31 -3.47 30.93 -9.36
N LYS A 32 -4.32 31.62 -8.60
CA LYS A 32 -5.72 31.27 -8.36
C LYS A 32 -6.49 31.40 -9.68
N SER A 33 -6.06 30.68 -10.71
CA SER A 33 -6.70 30.68 -12.01
C SER A 33 -8.04 30.02 -11.77
N ARG A 34 -9.08 30.86 -11.82
CA ARG A 34 -10.50 30.56 -11.68
C ARG A 34 -10.77 29.10 -11.99
N HIS A 35 -10.96 28.29 -10.94
CA HIS A 35 -11.37 26.89 -11.01
C HIS A 35 -12.56 26.81 -11.99
N GLY A 36 -12.25 26.46 -13.23
CA GLY A 36 -13.26 26.22 -14.24
C GLY A 36 -13.85 24.87 -13.91
N ARG A 37 -15.17 24.72 -14.06
CA ARG A 37 -15.92 23.48 -13.81
C ARG A 37 -15.34 22.22 -14.49
N ALA A 38 -14.41 22.38 -15.44
CA ALA A 38 -13.69 21.34 -16.15
C ALA A 38 -12.36 20.89 -15.48
N GLN A 39 -11.83 21.62 -14.50
CA GLN A 39 -10.61 21.26 -13.75
C GLN A 39 -10.92 20.44 -12.47
N ASP A 40 -12.14 20.54 -11.96
CA ASP A 40 -12.60 19.83 -10.75
C ASP A 40 -13.25 18.48 -11.07
N ILE A 41 -13.37 18.12 -12.36
CA ILE A 41 -13.83 16.80 -12.78
C ILE A 41 -12.63 15.86 -12.97
N PRO A 42 -12.68 14.61 -12.47
CA PRO A 42 -11.65 13.62 -12.74
C PRO A 42 -11.39 13.52 -14.25
N TYR A 43 -10.12 13.60 -14.65
CA TYR A 43 -9.75 13.57 -16.06
C TYR A 43 -9.99 12.17 -16.63
N GLU A 44 -11.06 12.03 -17.41
CA GLU A 44 -11.39 10.77 -18.06
C GLU A 44 -11.85 11.04 -19.50
N SER A 45 -10.90 11.28 -20.41
CA SER A 45 -10.96 10.99 -21.85
C SER A 45 -12.34 10.98 -22.57
N GLY A 46 -13.25 11.93 -22.27
CA GLY A 46 -14.59 12.01 -22.87
C GLY A 46 -15.65 11.05 -22.29
N ILE A 47 -15.38 10.34 -21.20
CA ILE A 47 -16.37 9.49 -20.50
C ILE A 47 -16.77 10.21 -19.22
N VAL A 48 -18.07 10.51 -19.10
CA VAL A 48 -18.65 11.00 -17.86
C VAL A 48 -18.66 9.82 -16.89
N PRO A 49 -18.13 9.95 -15.66
CA PRO A 49 -18.14 8.85 -14.70
C PRO A 49 -19.60 8.45 -14.44
N VAL A 50 -20.00 7.33 -15.03
CA VAL A 50 -21.33 6.75 -14.88
C VAL A 50 -21.28 5.67 -13.82
N GLY A 51 -22.00 5.91 -12.74
CA GLY A 51 -22.14 4.97 -11.64
C GLY A 51 -21.32 5.38 -10.43
N GLU A 52 -21.97 5.37 -9.28
CA GLU A 52 -21.32 5.49 -7.99
C GLU A 52 -20.13 4.52 -7.96
N ALA A 53 -18.95 5.03 -7.62
CA ALA A 53 -17.77 4.22 -7.32
C ALA A 53 -18.01 3.19 -6.18
N GLU A 54 -19.23 3.12 -5.65
CA GLU A 54 -19.76 2.17 -4.68
C GLU A 54 -19.65 0.70 -5.12
N ASN A 55 -19.65 0.41 -6.44
CA ASN A 55 -19.53 -0.95 -6.96
C ASN A 55 -18.13 -1.35 -7.45
N MET A 56 -17.09 -0.58 -7.12
CA MET A 56 -15.72 -1.09 -7.18
C MET A 56 -15.53 -2.07 -6.02
N ARG A 57 -15.89 -3.34 -6.26
CA ARG A 57 -15.53 -4.44 -5.37
C ARG A 57 -14.01 -4.48 -5.27
N LEU A 58 -13.45 -3.90 -4.21
CA LEU A 58 -12.04 -4.04 -3.86
C LEU A 58 -11.72 -5.54 -3.93
N SER A 59 -10.80 -5.91 -4.83
CA SER A 59 -10.48 -7.32 -5.01
C SER A 59 -9.91 -7.86 -3.71
N VAL A 60 -10.40 -9.02 -3.28
CA VAL A 60 -9.97 -9.71 -2.05
C VAL A 60 -8.45 -9.95 -2.07
N GLU A 61 -7.86 -10.03 -3.26
CA GLU A 61 -6.43 -10.15 -3.52
C GLU A 61 -5.60 -9.06 -2.81
N PHE A 62 -6.05 -7.79 -2.81
CA PHE A 62 -5.32 -6.72 -2.09
C PHE A 62 -5.32 -6.92 -0.58
N PHE A 63 -6.41 -7.46 -0.03
CA PHE A 63 -6.51 -7.74 1.40
C PHE A 63 -5.59 -8.90 1.81
N LEU A 64 -5.49 -9.94 0.98
CA LEU A 64 -4.57 -11.06 1.23
C LEU A 64 -3.11 -10.59 1.23
N ILE A 65 -2.72 -9.74 0.27
CA ILE A 65 -1.38 -9.13 0.22
C ILE A 65 -1.12 -8.28 1.48
N ALA A 66 -2.11 -7.51 1.93
CA ALA A 66 -1.97 -6.67 3.12
C ALA A 66 -1.79 -7.49 4.40
N ILE A 67 -2.60 -8.55 4.60
CA ILE A 67 -2.43 -9.45 5.74
C ILE A 67 -1.08 -10.16 5.69
N PHE A 68 -0.68 -10.66 4.52
CA PHE A 68 0.61 -11.31 4.33
C PHE A 68 1.77 -10.37 4.71
N PHE A 69 1.71 -9.11 4.29
CA PHE A 69 2.70 -8.09 4.66
C PHE A 69 2.77 -7.90 6.18
N VAL A 70 1.62 -7.80 6.86
CA VAL A 70 1.59 -7.65 8.33
C VAL A 70 2.18 -8.87 9.03
N ILE A 71 1.86 -10.08 8.58
CA ILE A 71 2.42 -11.31 9.16
C ILE A 71 3.94 -11.37 8.95
N PHE A 72 4.40 -11.10 7.73
CA PHE A 72 5.83 -11.10 7.40
C PHE A 72 6.61 -10.01 8.18
N ASP A 73 6.02 -8.84 8.39
CA ASP A 73 6.59 -7.77 9.23
C ASP A 73 6.69 -8.21 10.70
N LEU A 74 5.65 -8.87 11.23
CA LEU A 74 5.66 -9.46 12.57
C LEU A 74 6.69 -10.59 12.72
N GLU A 75 6.95 -11.36 11.67
CA GLU A 75 7.98 -12.40 11.70
C GLU A 75 9.39 -11.81 11.71
N THR A 76 9.58 -10.72 10.98
CA THR A 76 10.87 -10.00 10.92
C THR A 76 11.24 -9.43 12.29
N ILE A 77 10.30 -8.86 13.05
CA ILE A 77 10.61 -8.37 14.40
C ILE A 77 11.07 -9.50 15.34
N PHE A 78 10.54 -10.72 15.21
CA PHE A 78 11.03 -11.88 15.98
C PHE A 78 12.46 -12.26 15.61
N ILE A 79 12.78 -12.27 14.31
CA ILE A 79 14.14 -12.56 13.84
C ILE A 79 15.12 -11.48 14.31
N VAL A 80 14.73 -10.20 14.25
CA VAL A 80 15.56 -9.09 14.74
C VAL A 80 15.76 -9.18 16.25
N ALA A 81 14.72 -9.48 17.03
CA ALA A 81 14.82 -9.65 18.47
C ALA A 81 15.79 -10.78 18.83
N TRP A 82 15.69 -11.92 18.13
CA TRP A 82 16.65 -13.01 18.27
C TRP A 82 18.06 -12.60 17.84
N ALA A 83 18.22 -11.87 16.73
CA ALA A 83 19.51 -11.46 16.21
C ALA A 83 20.25 -10.53 17.19
N VAL A 84 19.53 -9.63 17.86
CA VAL A 84 20.09 -8.77 18.92
C VAL A 84 20.55 -9.60 20.12
N ALA A 85 19.79 -10.63 20.50
CA ALA A 85 20.09 -11.51 21.64
C ALA A 85 20.96 -12.73 21.29
N PHE A 86 21.48 -12.84 20.06
CA PHE A 86 22.10 -14.06 19.51
C PHE A 86 23.16 -14.68 20.44
N ASN A 87 24.01 -13.84 21.03
CA ASN A 87 25.10 -14.27 21.90
C ASN A 87 24.60 -14.87 23.23
N GLU A 88 23.41 -14.50 23.70
CA GLU A 88 22.87 -14.94 24.99
C GLU A 88 22.11 -16.28 24.87
N VAL A 89 21.40 -16.49 23.75
CA VAL A 89 20.58 -17.70 23.53
C VAL A 89 21.35 -18.88 22.93
N GLY A 90 22.52 -18.63 22.33
CA GLY A 90 23.41 -19.67 21.81
C GLY A 90 22.75 -20.62 20.80
N TRP A 91 23.16 -21.88 20.80
CA TRP A 91 22.73 -22.88 19.81
C TRP A 91 21.23 -23.21 19.87
N LEU A 92 20.63 -23.18 21.05
CA LEU A 92 19.19 -23.42 21.22
C LEU A 92 18.36 -22.33 20.55
N GLY A 93 18.75 -21.05 20.73
CA GLY A 93 18.09 -19.94 20.04
C GLY A 93 18.26 -20.03 18.53
N TYR A 94 19.45 -20.46 18.07
CA TYR A 94 19.70 -20.66 16.64
C TYR A 94 18.78 -21.72 16.02
N ILE A 95 18.66 -22.90 16.65
CA ILE A 95 17.75 -23.95 16.14
C ILE A 95 16.29 -23.46 16.16
N ALA A 96 15.87 -22.82 17.26
CA ALA A 96 14.51 -22.29 17.36
C ALA A 96 14.19 -21.30 16.23
N THR A 97 15.11 -20.38 15.95
CA THR A 97 14.95 -19.40 14.87
C THR A 97 15.05 -20.03 13.49
N ALA A 98 15.91 -21.03 13.29
CA ALA A 98 16.00 -21.76 12.03
C ALA A 98 14.70 -22.51 11.72
N VAL A 99 14.10 -23.17 12.72
CA VAL A 99 12.79 -23.83 12.59
C VAL A 99 11.69 -22.80 12.32
N PHE A 100 11.71 -21.66 13.02
CA PHE A 100 10.78 -20.57 12.79
C PHE A 100 10.83 -20.11 11.33
N ILE A 101 12.01 -19.72 10.84
CA ILE A 101 12.23 -19.31 9.43
C ILE A 101 11.78 -20.41 8.45
N PHE A 102 12.07 -21.68 8.74
CA PHE A 102 11.66 -22.78 7.88
C PHE A 102 10.12 -22.86 7.73
N ILE A 103 9.38 -22.67 8.82
CA ILE A 103 7.91 -22.63 8.77
C ILE A 103 7.43 -21.45 7.91
N LEU A 104 8.09 -20.28 8.00
CA LEU A 104 7.76 -19.11 7.16
C LEU A 104 7.94 -19.41 5.68
N LEU A 105 9.06 -20.06 5.33
CA LEU A 105 9.35 -20.44 3.95
C LEU A 105 8.30 -21.42 3.41
N VAL A 106 7.84 -22.36 4.23
CA VAL A 106 6.77 -23.29 3.84
C VAL A 106 5.44 -22.55 3.63
N ALA A 107 5.08 -21.64 4.54
CA ALA A 107 3.87 -20.83 4.42
C ALA A 107 3.89 -19.96 3.15
N LEU A 108 4.99 -19.26 2.92
CA LEU A 108 5.21 -18.44 1.72
C LEU A 108 5.14 -19.27 0.44
N PHE A 109 5.79 -20.44 0.43
CA PHE A 109 5.74 -21.34 -0.72
C PHE A 109 4.32 -21.83 -1.02
N TYR A 110 3.54 -22.14 0.03
CA TYR A 110 2.14 -22.55 -0.11
C TYR A 110 1.26 -21.44 -0.70
N GLU A 111 1.39 -20.20 -0.20
CA GLU A 111 0.62 -19.06 -0.69
C GLU A 111 0.98 -18.72 -2.15
N TRP A 112 2.27 -18.78 -2.49
CA TRP A 112 2.73 -18.58 -3.86
C TRP A 112 2.14 -19.60 -4.82
N ARG A 113 2.06 -20.87 -4.41
CA ARG A 113 1.47 -21.95 -5.23
C ARG A 113 -0.04 -21.84 -5.36
N THR A 114 -0.72 -21.27 -4.37
CA THR A 114 -2.18 -21.06 -4.39
C THR A 114 -2.59 -19.91 -5.34
N GLY A 115 -1.64 -19.09 -5.79
CA GLY A 115 -1.93 -17.98 -6.69
C GLY A 115 -2.66 -16.82 -6.00
N ALA A 116 -2.61 -16.76 -4.66
CA ALA A 116 -3.10 -15.60 -3.89
C ALA A 116 -2.36 -14.30 -4.26
N LEU A 117 -1.19 -14.44 -4.89
CA LEU A 117 -0.35 -13.36 -5.40
C LEU A 117 -0.56 -13.07 -6.90
N ASP A 118 -1.39 -13.85 -7.60
CA ASP A 118 -1.53 -13.75 -9.06
C ASP A 118 -2.56 -12.68 -9.41
N TRP A 119 -2.05 -11.51 -9.80
CA TRP A 119 -2.81 -10.40 -10.34
C TRP A 119 -3.11 -10.70 -11.81
N GLY A 120 -4.38 -10.88 -12.15
CA GLY A 120 -4.83 -11.03 -13.52
C GLY A 120 -6.09 -10.21 -13.76
N VAL A 121 -6.04 -9.26 -14.70
CA VAL A 121 -7.21 -8.51 -15.15
C VAL A 121 -8.26 -9.50 -15.64
N LYS A 122 -9.27 -9.80 -14.79
CA LYS A 122 -10.49 -10.46 -15.25
C LYS A 122 -11.24 -9.44 -16.08
N SER A 123 -10.95 -9.40 -17.37
CA SER A 123 -11.68 -8.61 -18.35
C SER A 123 -13.16 -8.97 -18.23
N ARG A 124 -13.92 -8.05 -17.64
CA ARG A 124 -15.36 -8.16 -17.57
C ARG A 124 -15.85 -8.07 -19.01
N HIS A 125 -16.29 -9.20 -19.58
CA HIS A 125 -17.01 -9.22 -20.84
C HIS A 125 -18.19 -8.25 -20.70
N THR A 126 -18.02 -7.06 -21.27
CA THR A 126 -19.06 -6.05 -21.32
C THR A 126 -19.92 -6.45 -22.51
N ASP A 127 -21.14 -6.91 -22.24
CA ASP A 127 -22.06 -7.37 -23.28
C ASP A 127 -22.43 -6.19 -24.19
N PRO A 128 -22.04 -6.20 -25.48
CA PRO A 128 -22.32 -5.10 -26.41
C PRO A 128 -23.82 -4.84 -26.61
N GLN A 129 -24.69 -5.79 -26.26
CA GLN A 129 -26.13 -5.68 -26.48
C GLN A 129 -26.83 -4.72 -25.50
N ALA A 130 -26.20 -4.36 -24.38
CA ALA A 130 -26.75 -3.40 -23.43
C ALA A 130 -26.86 -1.98 -24.04
N TYR A 131 -25.94 -1.61 -24.93
CA TYR A 131 -25.92 -0.29 -25.57
C TYR A 131 -26.93 -0.19 -26.72
N ALA A 132 -27.15 -1.27 -27.48
CA ALA A 132 -28.08 -1.29 -28.61
C ALA A 132 -29.56 -1.11 -28.21
N LYS A 133 -29.91 -1.44 -26.96
CA LYS A 133 -31.27 -1.28 -26.44
C LYS A 133 -31.59 0.15 -25.97
N GLN A 134 -30.57 0.98 -25.78
CA GLN A 134 -30.72 2.32 -25.21
C GLN A 134 -30.84 3.41 -26.30
N GLU A 135 -30.41 3.10 -27.53
CA GLU A 135 -30.50 3.99 -28.70
C GLU A 135 -31.81 3.82 -29.50
N SER A 136 -32.61 2.79 -29.19
CA SER A 136 -33.87 2.47 -29.90
C SER A 136 -35.14 2.85 -29.14
N SER A 137 -35.04 3.64 -28.07
CA SER A 137 -36.15 4.26 -27.32
C SER A 137 -36.03 5.77 -27.33
#